data_AF-Q5AR97-F1
#
_entry.id   AF-Q5AR97-F1
#
_cell.length_a   1.000
_cell.length_b   1.000
_cell.length_c   1.000
_cell.angle_alpha   90.00
_cell.angle_beta   90.00
_cell.angle_gamma   90.00
#
_symmetry.space_group_name_H-M   'P 1'
#
loop_
_entity.id
_entity.type
_entity.pdbx_description
1 polymer ?
#
loop_
_entity_poly.entity_id
_entity_poly.type
_entity_poly.pdbx_seq_one_letter_code
_entity_poly.pdbx_strand_id
1 'polypeptide(L)'
;MRARVILAFAVGVQGQQLYITTTGYSARPECTAAPATPSYRFEPFQYTLNETIRWLPGETVISATDTEDKYGQAAWSSQWQAASLINYTTVGLYTTTVSPTPIPSSELVLPPRDYFGPTDCYDFPEDFMFGVAGSAAQIEGAIALEGRAPTNQEKLVQDDRPKNYVTNENYYLYKQDIQRLAAMGVKYYSFSIPWTRILPFAVPGSPVNQQAIQHYDDLINYILEVGMLPVVTMIHFDSPLYFLEGSSVSATPDVGASNGGYWHPEFVKSFVNYGKILFTHYADRVPVWVTFNEPLLYSFNFTGIHNVVQAHAELYHYYHEELGGTGKVGFKLNNNFGVPKNPENQTDINAANRFNEMQLGAFGNPLCLGEQYPETLLNTLPGAQKLTEAQLDYMANTTDFFGIDPYTATVVSAPPGGIETCAKQNMSTNSLYPYCVTQETTNIYGWDIGYRSQSYVYITPKYLRSYLYYLWNTFRTPVLIGEFGFPVYAESERELQDQVFDSPRSQYYLSYLSETLKAIWEDGVHVAGAFAWSFADNWEFGDYASQFGIQVVNRTTLERVYKKSFFDVVDFVGARNGLGY
;
A
#
# COMPACT_ATOMS: atom_id res chain seq x y z
N MET A 1 43.90 -1.54 70.99
CA MET A 1 44.72 -2.34 70.05
C MET A 1 44.01 -2.37 68.71
N ARG A 2 44.75 -2.06 67.62
CA ARG A 2 44.32 -1.93 66.20
C ARG A 2 43.52 -0.67 65.83
N ALA A 3 44.28 0.32 65.35
CA ALA A 3 43.80 1.51 64.65
C ALA A 3 43.36 1.16 63.22
N ARG A 4 42.29 1.79 62.75
CA ARG A 4 41.96 1.91 61.32
C ARG A 4 41.53 3.35 61.06
N VAL A 5 42.42 4.10 60.41
CA VAL A 5 42.14 5.41 59.83
C VAL A 5 41.96 5.19 58.33
N ILE A 6 40.84 5.70 57.83
CA ILE A 6 40.51 5.86 56.43
C ILE A 6 41.25 7.11 55.92
N LEU A 7 41.89 7.05 54.76
CA LEU A 7 41.70 8.07 53.72
C LEU A 7 42.19 7.62 52.34
N ALA A 8 41.32 7.91 51.37
CA ALA A 8 41.36 7.91 49.91
C ALA A 8 42.68 7.68 49.15
N PHE A 9 42.55 6.92 48.04
CA PHE A 9 43.28 7.17 46.79
C PHE A 9 42.36 7.00 45.59
N ALA A 10 42.41 8.00 44.69
CA ALA A 10 41.83 7.98 43.36
C ALA A 10 42.76 7.23 42.39
N VAL A 11 42.19 6.48 41.44
CA VAL A 11 42.90 5.99 40.25
C VAL A 11 41.99 6.12 39.04
N GLY A 12 42.42 6.93 38.07
CA GLY A 12 41.82 7.01 36.75
C GLY A 12 42.19 5.78 35.90
N VAL A 13 41.26 5.35 35.06
CA VAL A 13 41.51 4.27 34.09
C VAL A 13 41.28 4.84 32.69
N GLN A 14 42.36 4.85 31.90
CA GLN A 14 42.33 5.11 30.47
C GLN A 14 41.62 3.94 29.76
N GLY A 15 40.56 4.24 29.00
CA GLY A 15 39.94 3.29 28.08
C GLY A 15 40.85 3.07 26.87
N GLN A 16 41.51 1.92 26.84
CA GLN A 16 42.30 1.45 25.70
C GLN A 16 41.34 0.83 24.68
N GLN A 17 41.24 1.40 23.48
CA GLN A 17 40.52 0.79 22.35
C GLN A 17 41.19 -0.54 21.98
N LEU A 18 40.49 -1.64 22.20
CA LEU A 18 40.82 -2.96 21.67
C LEU A 18 40.31 -3.03 20.23
N TYR A 19 41.23 -2.84 19.27
CA TYR A 19 41.00 -3.21 17.88
C TYR A 19 41.08 -4.74 17.78
N ILE A 20 39.94 -5.39 17.51
CA ILE A 20 39.92 -6.79 17.09
C ILE A 20 40.33 -6.80 15.62
N THR A 21 41.54 -7.31 15.32
CA THR A 21 41.98 -7.62 13.97
C THR A 21 41.14 -8.77 13.42
N THR A 22 40.23 -8.48 12.48
CA THR A 22 39.55 -9.50 11.70
C THR A 22 40.52 -10.00 10.63
N THR A 23 40.86 -11.28 10.68
CA THR A 23 41.49 -11.97 9.56
C THR A 23 40.47 -12.02 8.42
N GLY A 24 40.87 -11.53 7.25
CA GLY A 24 40.00 -11.26 6.11
C GLY A 24 39.20 -12.45 5.57
N TYR A 25 38.29 -12.09 4.66
CA TYR A 25 37.37 -12.98 3.96
C TYR A 25 38.06 -14.23 3.41
N SER A 26 37.46 -15.40 3.66
CA SER A 26 37.73 -16.59 2.87
C SER A 26 37.33 -16.32 1.42
N ALA A 27 38.21 -16.67 0.48
CA ALA A 27 37.89 -16.59 -0.94
C ALA A 27 36.69 -17.50 -1.26
N ARG A 28 35.72 -16.97 -2.02
CA ARG A 28 34.60 -17.74 -2.55
C ARG A 28 35.15 -18.87 -3.46
N PRO A 29 34.52 -20.07 -3.49
CA PRO A 29 34.90 -21.11 -4.44
C PRO A 29 34.78 -20.57 -5.87
N GLU A 30 35.88 -20.63 -6.63
CA GLU A 30 35.87 -20.34 -8.05
C GLU A 30 35.13 -21.46 -8.79
N CYS A 31 33.89 -21.20 -9.18
CA CYS A 31 33.20 -22.02 -10.17
C CYS A 31 33.74 -21.67 -11.57
N THR A 32 34.39 -22.64 -12.19
CA THR A 32 34.74 -22.64 -13.61
C THR A 32 33.47 -22.59 -14.47
N ALA A 33 33.25 -21.49 -15.20
CA ALA A 33 32.27 -21.34 -16.29
C ALA A 33 32.56 -22.36 -17.43
N ALA A 34 31.70 -22.77 -18.38
CA ALA A 34 30.31 -22.58 -18.85
C ALA A 34 30.15 -23.60 -20.04
N PRO A 35 29.00 -23.87 -20.72
CA PRO A 35 27.95 -22.89 -21.05
C PRO A 35 26.50 -23.39 -21.12
N ALA A 36 25.60 -22.59 -20.56
CA ALA A 36 24.37 -22.25 -21.25
C ALA A 36 23.99 -20.87 -20.74
N THR A 37 24.40 -19.83 -21.46
CA THR A 37 23.74 -18.54 -21.31
C THR A 37 22.44 -18.68 -22.08
N PRO A 38 21.26 -18.74 -21.43
CA PRO A 38 20.01 -18.65 -22.16
C PRO A 38 20.05 -17.39 -23.04
N SER A 39 19.93 -17.58 -24.35
CA SER A 39 19.75 -16.48 -25.27
C SER A 39 18.28 -16.07 -25.18
N TYR A 40 18.00 -15.04 -24.38
CA TYR A 40 16.67 -14.45 -24.36
C TYR A 40 16.50 -13.58 -25.60
N ARG A 41 15.56 -13.96 -26.46
CA ARG A 41 15.11 -13.10 -27.55
C ARG A 41 13.85 -12.39 -27.09
N PHE A 42 14.03 -11.32 -26.32
CA PHE A 42 12.99 -10.31 -26.18
C PHE A 42 13.01 -9.50 -27.47
N GLU A 43 11.90 -9.43 -28.19
CA GLU A 43 11.73 -8.33 -29.12
C GLU A 43 11.51 -7.07 -28.27
N PRO A 44 12.45 -6.12 -28.24
CA PRO A 44 12.23 -4.87 -27.54
C PRO A 44 11.09 -4.15 -28.27
N PHE A 45 9.92 -4.07 -27.65
CA PHE A 45 8.91 -3.14 -28.12
C PHE A 45 9.38 -1.74 -27.69
N GLN A 46 9.99 -1.00 -28.62
CA GLN A 46 10.37 0.39 -28.42
C GLN A 46 9.46 1.28 -29.25
N TYR A 47 8.53 1.94 -28.57
CA TYR A 47 8.12 3.29 -28.97
C TYR A 47 8.31 4.15 -27.73
N THR A 48 9.22 5.10 -27.83
CA THR A 48 9.47 6.08 -26.78
C THR A 48 8.78 7.37 -27.16
N LEU A 49 7.97 7.93 -26.25
CA LEU A 49 7.63 9.35 -26.32
C LEU A 49 8.94 10.11 -26.06
N ASN A 50 9.65 10.49 -27.14
CA ASN A 50 10.98 11.12 -27.07
C ASN A 50 10.93 12.60 -26.65
N GLU A 51 9.74 13.17 -26.46
CA GLU A 51 9.54 14.54 -26.04
C GLU A 51 8.87 14.57 -24.66
N THR A 52 9.29 15.49 -23.79
CA THR A 52 8.59 15.78 -22.55
C THR A 52 7.23 16.39 -22.89
N ILE A 53 6.18 15.56 -22.90
CA ILE A 53 4.82 15.96 -23.25
C ILE A 53 4.09 16.40 -21.98
N ARG A 54 3.40 17.54 -22.06
CA ARG A 54 2.55 18.10 -21.00
C ARG A 54 1.15 18.40 -21.53
N TRP A 55 0.14 18.14 -20.71
CA TRP A 55 -1.23 18.58 -20.96
C TRP A 55 -1.66 19.69 -19.98
N LEU A 56 -2.30 20.72 -20.52
CA LEU A 56 -2.91 21.84 -19.81
C LEU A 56 -4.30 22.13 -20.41
N PRO A 57 -5.36 22.26 -19.59
CA PRO A 57 -6.69 22.63 -20.07
C PRO A 57 -6.65 23.98 -20.79
N GLY A 58 -7.23 24.04 -21.98
CA GLY A 58 -7.33 25.29 -22.77
C GLY A 58 -6.03 25.77 -23.42
N GLU A 59 -4.85 25.30 -22.98
CA GLU A 59 -3.55 25.63 -23.57
C GLU A 59 -3.01 24.53 -24.49
N THR A 60 -3.22 23.26 -24.15
CA THR A 60 -2.85 22.14 -25.03
C THR A 60 -3.88 22.02 -26.15
N VAL A 61 -3.60 22.70 -27.26
CA VAL A 61 -4.35 22.56 -28.51
C VAL A 61 -4.11 21.14 -29.04
N ILE A 62 -5.18 20.40 -29.36
CA ILE A 62 -5.06 19.22 -30.22
C ILE A 62 -4.74 19.73 -31.62
N SER A 63 -3.47 20.06 -31.87
CA SER A 63 -2.96 20.30 -33.21
C SER A 63 -2.59 18.94 -33.79
N ALA A 64 -3.60 18.24 -34.30
CA ALA A 64 -3.43 16.93 -34.90
C ALA A 64 -2.66 17.04 -36.23
N THR A 65 -1.34 17.02 -36.15
CA THR A 65 -0.51 16.60 -37.29
C THR A 65 -0.44 15.06 -37.37
N ASP A 66 -0.98 14.35 -36.37
CA ASP A 66 -0.84 12.91 -36.17
C ASP A 66 -2.17 12.19 -35.86
N THR A 67 -3.33 12.68 -36.29
CA THR A 67 -4.63 11.98 -36.09
C THR A 67 -4.68 10.55 -36.63
N GLU A 68 -3.81 10.21 -37.57
CA GLU A 68 -3.67 8.86 -38.12
C GLU A 68 -2.80 7.94 -37.23
N ASP A 69 -2.01 8.50 -36.31
CA ASP A 69 -1.26 7.74 -35.31
C ASP A 69 -2.20 7.38 -34.15
N LYS A 70 -2.55 6.08 -34.08
CA LYS A 70 -3.39 5.50 -33.03
C LYS A 70 -2.88 5.83 -31.62
N TYR A 71 -1.58 6.04 -31.45
CA TYR A 71 -0.95 6.32 -30.16
C TYR A 71 -0.19 7.66 -30.15
N GLY A 72 -0.52 8.55 -31.09
CA GLY A 72 0.07 9.88 -31.18
C GLY A 72 -0.40 10.85 -30.08
N GLN A 73 0.14 12.06 -30.12
CA GLN A 73 -0.20 13.17 -29.24
C GLN A 73 -1.69 13.52 -29.27
N ALA A 74 -2.34 13.45 -30.44
CA ALA A 74 -3.78 13.66 -30.55
C ALA A 74 -4.58 12.62 -29.76
N ALA A 75 -4.22 11.34 -29.86
CA ALA A 75 -4.87 10.25 -29.13
C ALA A 75 -4.63 10.38 -27.61
N TRP A 76 -3.40 10.67 -27.19
CA TRP A 76 -3.07 10.91 -25.79
C TRP A 76 -3.82 12.13 -25.21
N SER A 77 -3.84 13.25 -25.92
CA SER A 77 -4.53 14.47 -25.49
C SER A 77 -6.05 14.27 -25.40
N SER A 78 -6.62 13.42 -26.27
CA SER A 78 -8.04 13.07 -26.24
C SER A 78 -8.42 12.33 -24.95
N GLN A 79 -7.53 11.52 -24.38
CA GLN A 79 -7.77 10.89 -23.08
C GLN A 79 -7.95 11.94 -21.97
N TRP A 80 -7.08 12.96 -21.93
CA TRP A 80 -7.19 14.05 -20.96
C TRP A 80 -8.42 14.92 -21.17
N GLN A 81 -8.85 15.14 -22.42
CA GLN A 81 -10.14 15.79 -22.69
C GLN A 81 -11.32 14.95 -22.18
N ALA A 82 -11.29 13.63 -22.39
CA ALA A 82 -12.31 12.72 -21.87
C ALA A 82 -12.33 12.65 -20.33
N ALA A 83 -11.19 12.87 -19.67
CA ALA A 83 -11.13 13.02 -18.21
C ALA A 83 -11.89 14.28 -17.73
N SER A 84 -11.99 15.31 -18.57
CA SER A 84 -12.81 16.50 -18.35
C SER A 84 -12.52 17.20 -17.01
N LEU A 85 -11.25 17.49 -16.74
CA LEU A 85 -10.85 18.13 -15.48
C LEU A 85 -11.36 19.57 -15.40
N ILE A 86 -12.23 19.81 -14.42
CA ILE A 86 -12.73 21.15 -14.06
C ILE A 86 -11.68 21.87 -13.21
N ASN A 87 -11.38 23.13 -13.56
CA ASN A 87 -10.48 24.02 -12.81
C ASN A 87 -9.07 23.46 -12.50
N TYR A 88 -8.51 22.68 -13.42
CA TYR A 88 -7.12 22.24 -13.31
C TYR A 88 -6.18 23.41 -13.64
N THR A 89 -5.71 24.10 -12.60
CA THR A 89 -4.77 25.23 -12.71
C THR A 89 -3.42 24.92 -12.06
N THR A 90 -3.27 23.73 -11.48
CA THR A 90 -2.20 23.45 -10.56
C THR A 90 -0.93 23.07 -11.31
N VAL A 91 0.12 23.87 -11.12
CA VAL A 91 1.49 23.56 -11.54
C VAL A 91 2.27 23.34 -10.25
N GLY A 92 3.00 22.24 -10.15
CA GLY A 92 3.88 21.96 -9.01
C GLY A 92 4.95 23.04 -8.83
N LEU A 93 5.62 23.05 -7.69
CA LEU A 93 6.75 23.96 -7.44
C LEU A 93 7.99 23.58 -8.25
N TYR A 94 8.08 22.31 -8.65
CA TYR A 94 9.21 21.73 -9.33
C TYR A 94 8.79 21.16 -10.70
N THR A 95 9.75 21.12 -11.62
CA THR A 95 9.57 20.54 -12.96
C THR A 95 10.69 19.54 -13.29
N THR A 96 11.55 19.26 -12.34
CA THR A 96 12.70 18.36 -12.43
C THR A 96 12.99 17.80 -11.05
N THR A 97 13.51 16.57 -10.96
CA THR A 97 13.94 15.95 -9.70
C THR A 97 14.87 16.85 -8.90
N VAL A 98 14.53 17.09 -7.65
CA VAL A 98 15.29 17.93 -6.72
C VAL A 98 16.46 17.14 -6.15
N SER A 99 17.65 17.74 -6.15
CA SER A 99 18.80 17.17 -5.43
C SER A 99 18.55 17.27 -3.93
N PRO A 100 18.74 16.17 -3.18
CA PRO A 100 18.40 16.16 -1.77
C PRO A 100 19.46 16.90 -0.95
N THR A 101 19.02 17.48 0.17
CA THR A 101 19.85 18.22 1.11
C THR A 101 20.03 17.42 2.42
N PRO A 102 21.22 17.51 3.07
CA PRO A 102 21.48 16.79 4.31
C PRO A 102 20.47 17.12 5.41
N ILE A 103 20.02 16.10 6.14
CA ILE A 103 19.08 16.27 7.26
C ILE A 103 19.83 16.87 8.47
N PRO A 104 19.44 18.06 8.97
CA PRO A 104 20.06 18.66 10.14
C PRO A 104 19.89 17.77 11.38
N SER A 105 20.95 17.61 12.18
CA SER A 105 20.86 16.86 13.44
C SER A 105 19.89 17.48 14.46
N SER A 106 19.58 18.77 14.32
CA SER A 106 18.55 19.46 15.10
C SER A 106 17.13 18.96 14.81
N GLU A 107 16.89 18.34 13.65
CA GLU A 107 15.61 17.70 13.33
C GLU A 107 15.49 16.29 13.90
N LEU A 108 16.60 15.65 14.29
CA LEU A 108 16.66 14.27 14.78
C LEU A 108 16.70 14.19 16.31
N VAL A 109 16.09 15.17 16.98
CA VAL A 109 16.02 15.24 18.44
C VAL A 109 14.77 14.52 18.93
N LEU A 110 14.96 13.53 19.81
CA LEU A 110 13.86 12.75 20.37
C LEU A 110 12.86 13.65 21.12
N PRO A 111 11.56 13.53 20.83
CA PRO A 111 10.52 14.22 21.59
C PRO A 111 10.37 13.61 23.00
N PRO A 112 9.76 14.33 23.95
CA PRO A 112 9.33 13.76 25.22
C PRO A 112 8.46 12.52 25.05
N ARG A 113 8.76 11.47 25.83
CA ARG A 113 7.98 10.23 25.84
C ARG A 113 6.62 10.42 26.52
N ASP A 114 5.61 9.68 26.06
CA ASP A 114 4.36 9.55 26.81
C ASP A 114 4.59 8.81 28.13
N TYR A 115 3.75 9.09 29.13
CA TYR A 115 3.86 8.48 30.45
C TYR A 115 3.61 6.96 30.43
N PHE A 116 2.67 6.53 29.59
CA PHE A 116 2.38 5.11 29.38
C PHE A 116 3.09 4.63 28.12
N GLY A 117 3.67 3.43 28.20
CA GLY A 117 4.31 2.78 27.08
C GLY A 117 4.09 1.27 27.11
N PRO A 118 4.60 0.57 26.09
CA PRO A 118 4.57 -0.89 26.01
C PRO A 118 5.23 -1.53 27.23
N THR A 119 4.62 -2.60 27.73
CA THR A 119 5.09 -3.33 28.92
C THR A 119 5.63 -4.72 28.59
N ASP A 120 5.52 -5.17 27.34
CA ASP A 120 6.08 -6.43 26.86
C ASP A 120 7.55 -6.27 26.42
N CYS A 121 8.22 -7.42 26.31
CA CYS A 121 9.64 -7.54 25.98
C CYS A 121 9.88 -8.49 24.79
N TYR A 122 8.94 -8.54 23.84
CA TYR A 122 9.08 -9.36 22.64
C TYR A 122 9.94 -8.67 21.59
N ASP A 123 10.75 -9.45 20.87
CA ASP A 123 11.52 -8.99 19.72
C ASP A 123 10.82 -9.36 18.41
N PHE A 124 11.04 -8.59 17.35
CA PHE A 124 10.59 -8.98 16.01
C PHE A 124 11.48 -10.12 15.46
N PRO A 125 10.92 -11.01 14.63
CA PRO A 125 11.71 -11.95 13.85
C PRO A 125 12.79 -11.25 13.00
N GLU A 126 13.91 -11.92 12.74
CA GLU A 126 15.04 -11.36 11.98
C GLU A 126 14.64 -10.95 10.54
N ASP A 127 13.69 -11.65 9.94
CA ASP A 127 13.17 -11.40 8.60
C ASP A 127 11.93 -10.48 8.58
N PHE A 128 11.56 -9.86 9.72
CA PHE A 128 10.43 -8.95 9.79
C PHE A 128 10.67 -7.67 8.97
N MET A 129 9.77 -7.42 8.02
CA MET A 129 9.88 -6.26 7.12
C MET A 129 9.14 -5.04 7.70
N PHE A 130 9.85 -4.21 8.46
CA PHE A 130 9.31 -2.92 8.90
C PHE A 130 9.59 -1.80 7.89
N GLY A 131 8.55 -1.07 7.51
CA GLY A 131 8.67 0.03 6.56
C GLY A 131 7.61 1.10 6.71
N VAL A 132 7.62 2.01 5.73
CA VAL A 132 6.58 3.03 5.55
C VAL A 132 6.00 2.89 4.15
N ALA A 133 4.75 3.31 3.99
CA ALA A 133 4.03 3.21 2.72
C ALA A 133 3.59 4.59 2.20
N GLY A 134 3.47 4.67 0.88
CA GLY A 134 2.77 5.71 0.14
C GLY A 134 2.24 5.15 -1.18
N SER A 135 1.34 5.88 -1.84
CA SER A 135 0.82 5.51 -3.16
C SER A 135 0.96 6.68 -4.13
N ALA A 136 1.28 6.38 -5.38
CA ALA A 136 1.62 7.37 -6.39
C ALA A 136 0.53 8.43 -6.57
N ALA A 137 -0.74 8.02 -6.72
CA ALA A 137 -1.86 8.96 -6.85
C ALA A 137 -1.99 9.93 -5.66
N GLN A 138 -1.57 9.50 -4.47
CA GLN A 138 -1.71 10.28 -3.24
C GLN A 138 -0.47 11.13 -2.91
N ILE A 139 0.70 10.81 -3.47
CA ILE A 139 1.98 11.46 -3.10
C ILE A 139 2.72 12.13 -4.28
N GLU A 140 2.59 11.62 -5.51
CA GLU A 140 3.47 12.05 -6.62
C GLU A 140 3.14 13.46 -7.11
N GLY A 141 1.87 13.70 -7.39
CA GLY A 141 1.45 14.82 -8.22
C GLY A 141 1.89 14.63 -9.67
N ALA A 142 2.26 15.73 -10.36
CA ALA A 142 2.72 15.69 -11.76
C ALA A 142 1.77 14.89 -12.70
N ILE A 143 0.46 15.01 -12.46
CA ILE A 143 -0.54 14.06 -12.99
C ILE A 143 -0.65 14.05 -14.51
N ALA A 144 -0.34 15.17 -15.17
CA ALA A 144 -0.44 15.36 -16.62
C ALA A 144 0.90 15.77 -17.26
N LEU A 145 2.01 15.42 -16.59
CA LEU A 145 3.37 15.69 -17.03
C LEU A 145 4.04 14.41 -17.54
N GLU A 146 5.05 14.57 -18.40
CA GLU A 146 5.96 13.52 -18.84
C GLU A 146 5.21 12.29 -19.38
N GLY A 147 4.16 12.52 -20.18
CA GLY A 147 3.42 11.48 -20.90
C GLY A 147 2.45 10.63 -20.06
N ARG A 148 2.25 10.90 -18.76
CA ARG A 148 1.23 10.21 -17.95
C ARG A 148 -0.17 10.42 -18.54
N ALA A 149 -0.97 9.36 -18.59
CA ALA A 149 -2.39 9.42 -18.97
C ALA A 149 -3.33 9.44 -17.75
N PRO A 150 -4.58 9.91 -17.89
CA PRO A 150 -5.51 10.05 -16.78
C PRO A 150 -5.98 8.70 -16.22
N THR A 151 -6.31 8.69 -14.95
CA THR A 151 -6.90 7.57 -14.24
C THR A 151 -8.29 7.94 -13.74
N ASN A 152 -8.95 7.00 -13.08
CA ASN A 152 -10.16 7.27 -12.31
C ASN A 152 -9.97 8.30 -11.19
N GLN A 153 -8.76 8.42 -10.63
CA GLN A 153 -8.47 9.29 -9.49
C GLN A 153 -8.79 10.76 -9.80
N GLU A 154 -8.46 11.21 -11.00
CA GLU A 154 -8.76 12.58 -11.40
C GLU A 154 -10.27 12.83 -11.63
N LYS A 155 -11.08 11.76 -11.78
CA LYS A 155 -12.55 11.83 -11.90
C LYS A 155 -13.29 11.62 -10.58
N LEU A 156 -12.62 11.25 -9.48
CA LEU A 156 -13.26 11.01 -8.18
C LEU A 156 -13.89 12.28 -7.61
N VAL A 157 -13.18 13.41 -7.72
CA VAL A 157 -13.63 14.71 -7.21
C VAL A 157 -14.29 15.50 -8.35
N GLN A 158 -15.62 15.49 -8.42
CA GLN A 158 -16.40 16.17 -9.48
C GLN A 158 -17.05 17.48 -9.03
N ASP A 159 -16.78 17.94 -7.82
CA ASP A 159 -17.31 19.21 -7.30
C ASP A 159 -16.38 20.41 -7.55
N ASP A 160 -16.78 21.58 -7.05
CA ASP A 160 -16.09 22.86 -7.22
C ASP A 160 -14.89 23.05 -6.27
N ARG A 161 -14.53 22.05 -5.45
CA ARG A 161 -13.38 22.18 -4.55
C ARG A 161 -12.09 22.37 -5.35
N PRO A 162 -11.12 23.17 -4.84
CA PRO A 162 -9.82 23.31 -5.48
C PRO A 162 -9.15 21.95 -5.67
N LYS A 163 -8.99 21.54 -6.92
CA LYS A 163 -8.37 20.25 -7.25
C LYS A 163 -6.86 20.41 -7.25
N ASN A 164 -6.28 20.40 -6.06
CA ASN A 164 -4.84 20.42 -5.91
C ASN A 164 -4.28 19.00 -6.10
N TYR A 165 -3.89 18.68 -7.34
CA TYR A 165 -3.22 17.44 -7.71
C TYR A 165 -1.69 17.52 -7.60
N VAL A 166 -1.13 18.50 -6.88
CA VAL A 166 0.32 18.54 -6.56
C VAL A 166 0.65 17.56 -5.45
N THR A 167 -0.30 17.30 -4.55
CA THR A 167 -0.18 16.35 -3.44
C THR A 167 1.03 16.65 -2.55
N ASN A 168 2.05 15.78 -2.55
CA ASN A 168 3.32 15.97 -1.84
C ASN A 168 4.44 16.40 -2.79
N GLU A 169 4.18 16.37 -4.10
CA GLU A 169 5.18 16.51 -5.16
C GLU A 169 6.35 15.52 -5.01
N ASN A 170 6.07 14.34 -4.48
CA ASN A 170 7.05 13.27 -4.31
C ASN A 170 7.70 12.90 -5.66
N TYR A 171 7.00 13.07 -6.79
CA TYR A 171 7.56 12.83 -8.11
C TYR A 171 8.87 13.61 -8.36
N TYR A 172 9.01 14.81 -7.80
CA TYR A 172 10.25 15.59 -7.89
C TYR A 172 11.04 15.60 -6.58
N LEU A 173 10.41 15.31 -5.43
CA LEU A 173 11.04 15.34 -4.10
C LEU A 173 11.44 13.98 -3.54
N TYR A 174 11.25 12.87 -4.27
CA TYR A 174 11.46 11.52 -3.72
C TYR A 174 12.87 11.31 -3.15
N LYS A 175 13.92 11.92 -3.72
CA LYS A 175 15.28 11.80 -3.16
C LYS A 175 15.37 12.44 -1.77
N GLN A 176 14.73 13.60 -1.57
CA GLN A 176 14.71 14.25 -0.26
C GLN A 176 13.86 13.44 0.73
N ASP A 177 12.70 12.94 0.29
CA ASP A 177 11.84 12.09 1.12
C ASP A 177 12.57 10.81 1.56
N ILE A 178 13.24 10.10 0.64
CA ILE A 178 14.03 8.90 0.91
C ILE A 178 15.18 9.20 1.89
N GLN A 179 15.90 10.31 1.74
CA GLN A 179 16.93 10.70 2.72
C GLN A 179 16.36 10.90 4.11
N ARG A 180 15.18 11.52 4.22
CA ARG A 180 14.50 11.72 5.51
C ARG A 180 14.10 10.41 6.16
N LEU A 181 13.66 9.42 5.37
CA LEU A 181 13.32 8.09 5.87
C LEU A 181 14.57 7.31 6.29
N ALA A 182 15.63 7.34 5.49
CA ALA A 182 16.90 6.70 5.82
C ALA A 182 17.54 7.31 7.08
N ALA A 183 17.45 8.63 7.27
CA ALA A 183 17.95 9.32 8.46
C ALA A 183 17.24 8.88 9.76
N MET A 184 15.99 8.42 9.65
CA MET A 184 15.22 7.84 10.73
C MET A 184 15.46 6.33 10.88
N GLY A 185 16.28 5.69 10.03
CA GLY A 185 16.53 4.25 10.10
C GLY A 185 15.38 3.38 9.57
N VAL A 186 14.53 3.90 8.67
CA VAL A 186 13.53 3.07 8.00
C VAL A 186 14.22 2.13 7.01
N LYS A 187 13.90 0.83 7.05
CA LYS A 187 14.51 -0.15 6.15
C LYS A 187 13.77 -0.31 4.82
N TYR A 188 12.44 -0.40 4.85
CA TYR A 188 11.64 -0.61 3.65
C TYR A 188 10.81 0.62 3.26
N TYR A 189 10.80 0.98 1.98
CA TYR A 189 9.91 2.00 1.44
C TYR A 189 8.96 1.39 0.41
N SER A 190 7.67 1.36 0.76
CA SER A 190 6.60 0.89 -0.11
C SER A 190 5.99 2.04 -0.90
N PHE A 191 5.97 1.90 -2.23
CA PHE A 191 5.38 2.86 -3.15
C PHE A 191 4.62 2.12 -4.27
N SER A 192 3.72 2.81 -4.96
CA SER A 192 3.10 2.29 -6.18
C SER A 192 3.68 2.93 -7.43
N ILE A 193 3.56 2.24 -8.56
CA ILE A 193 3.91 2.77 -9.88
C ILE A 193 2.59 2.94 -10.64
N PRO A 194 2.22 4.14 -11.13
CA PRO A 194 1.02 4.31 -11.94
C PRO A 194 1.15 3.61 -13.28
N TRP A 195 0.21 2.72 -13.57
CA TRP A 195 0.10 2.05 -14.86
C TRP A 195 0.10 3.05 -16.02
N THR A 196 -0.69 4.12 -15.93
CA THR A 196 -0.79 5.14 -16.98
C THR A 196 0.45 6.01 -17.14
N ARG A 197 1.41 5.97 -16.21
CA ARG A 197 2.70 6.63 -16.40
C ARG A 197 3.64 5.74 -17.24
N ILE A 198 3.64 4.43 -17.02
CA ILE A 198 4.47 3.46 -17.77
C ILE A 198 3.89 3.15 -19.15
N LEU A 199 2.57 2.89 -19.22
CA LEU A 199 1.86 2.49 -20.43
C LEU A 199 0.64 3.40 -20.63
N PRO A 200 0.80 4.59 -21.24
CA PRO A 200 -0.23 5.63 -21.27
C PRO A 200 -1.55 5.25 -21.97
N PHE A 201 -1.56 4.24 -22.82
CA PHE A 201 -2.77 3.73 -23.48
C PHE A 201 -3.29 2.42 -22.87
N ALA A 202 -2.66 1.96 -21.77
CA ALA A 202 -3.00 0.79 -20.97
C ALA A 202 -2.95 -0.58 -21.67
N VAL A 203 -3.04 -0.66 -23.00
CA VAL A 203 -3.19 -1.94 -23.72
C VAL A 203 -1.87 -2.51 -24.27
N PRO A 204 -1.77 -3.84 -24.45
CA PRO A 204 -0.60 -4.48 -25.04
C PRO A 204 -0.30 -3.95 -26.46
N GLY A 205 0.98 -3.78 -26.76
CA GLY A 205 1.44 -3.23 -28.05
C GLY A 205 1.22 -1.73 -28.22
N SER A 206 0.80 -1.03 -27.17
CA SER A 206 0.84 0.44 -27.11
C SER A 206 2.20 0.95 -26.59
N PRO A 207 2.61 2.18 -26.94
CA PRO A 207 3.84 2.81 -26.50
C PRO A 207 4.14 2.73 -25.01
N VAL A 208 5.40 2.42 -24.68
CA VAL A 208 5.93 2.49 -23.31
C VAL A 208 6.62 3.83 -23.09
N ASN A 209 6.30 4.48 -21.99
CA ASN A 209 6.90 5.76 -21.65
C ASN A 209 8.29 5.58 -21.02
N GLN A 210 9.34 5.79 -21.82
CA GLN A 210 10.71 5.59 -21.37
C GLN A 210 11.16 6.58 -20.28
N GLN A 211 10.63 7.82 -20.26
CA GLN A 211 10.93 8.77 -19.19
C GLN A 211 10.41 8.23 -17.84
N ALA A 212 9.21 7.66 -17.83
CA ALA A 212 8.68 7.01 -16.64
C ALA A 212 9.51 5.80 -16.21
N ILE A 213 9.97 4.98 -17.17
CA ILE A 213 10.85 3.85 -16.87
C ILE A 213 12.12 4.33 -16.17
N GLN A 214 12.75 5.39 -16.68
CA GLN A 214 13.95 6.00 -16.11
C GLN A 214 13.69 6.65 -14.75
N HIS A 215 12.54 7.28 -14.55
CA HIS A 215 12.16 7.87 -13.28
C HIS A 215 12.13 6.83 -12.15
N TYR A 216 11.42 5.71 -12.34
CA TYR A 216 11.36 4.67 -11.31
C TYR A 216 12.67 3.88 -11.18
N ASP A 217 13.49 3.82 -12.24
CA ASP A 217 14.85 3.29 -12.14
C ASP A 217 15.71 4.15 -11.20
N ASP A 218 15.70 5.49 -11.36
CA ASP A 218 16.41 6.43 -10.50
C ASP A 218 15.88 6.38 -9.06
N LEU A 219 14.56 6.30 -8.87
CA LEU A 219 13.93 6.15 -7.55
C LEU A 219 14.38 4.85 -6.86
N ILE A 220 14.27 3.70 -7.52
CA ILE A 220 14.66 2.40 -6.97
C ILE A 220 16.15 2.37 -6.65
N ASN A 221 17.00 2.85 -7.56
CA ASN A 221 18.43 2.93 -7.33
C ASN A 221 18.76 3.83 -6.13
N TYR A 222 18.05 4.95 -5.98
CA TYR A 222 18.29 5.87 -4.87
C TYR A 222 17.89 5.27 -3.51
N ILE A 223 16.78 4.51 -3.44
CA ILE A 223 16.40 3.74 -2.25
C ILE A 223 17.55 2.80 -1.84
N LEU A 224 18.10 2.06 -2.80
CA LEU A 224 19.20 1.12 -2.54
C LEU A 224 20.50 1.83 -2.16
N GLU A 225 20.81 2.96 -2.79
CA GLU A 225 22.02 3.76 -2.52
C GLU A 225 22.07 4.20 -1.05
N VAL A 226 20.93 4.54 -0.45
CA VAL A 226 20.84 4.93 0.97
C VAL A 226 20.66 3.75 1.92
N GLY A 227 20.75 2.50 1.43
CA GLY A 227 20.69 1.27 2.24
C GLY A 227 19.29 0.80 2.61
N MET A 228 18.26 1.38 1.99
CA MET A 228 16.85 0.96 2.12
C MET A 228 16.50 -0.09 1.05
N LEU A 229 15.31 -0.68 1.17
CA LEU A 229 14.78 -1.67 0.23
C LEU A 229 13.42 -1.22 -0.33
N PRO A 230 13.21 -1.31 -1.65
CA PRO A 230 11.94 -0.93 -2.27
C PRO A 230 10.89 -2.03 -2.12
N VAL A 231 9.63 -1.64 -1.93
CA VAL A 231 8.46 -2.50 -2.06
C VAL A 231 7.54 -1.86 -3.09
N VAL A 232 7.17 -2.60 -4.14
CA VAL A 232 6.43 -2.03 -5.28
C VAL A 232 5.01 -2.58 -5.34
N THR A 233 4.05 -1.67 -5.37
CA THR A 233 2.65 -1.98 -5.68
C THR A 233 2.32 -1.62 -7.14
N MET A 234 1.76 -2.55 -7.91
CA MET A 234 1.51 -2.32 -9.34
C MET A 234 0.26 -1.50 -9.63
N ILE A 235 -0.84 -1.69 -8.87
CA ILE A 235 -2.02 -0.82 -8.99
C ILE A 235 -2.52 -0.44 -7.60
N HIS A 236 -2.64 0.85 -7.36
CA HIS A 236 -3.12 1.41 -6.10
C HIS A 236 -4.23 2.42 -6.41
N PHE A 237 -5.41 1.86 -6.68
CA PHE A 237 -6.65 2.55 -7.01
C PHE A 237 -6.66 3.38 -8.29
N ASP A 238 -5.52 3.60 -8.92
CA ASP A 238 -5.28 4.48 -10.06
C ASP A 238 -5.46 3.76 -11.41
N SER A 239 -6.59 3.07 -11.56
CA SER A 239 -6.98 2.38 -12.79
C SER A 239 -6.98 3.32 -14.00
N PRO A 240 -6.37 2.92 -15.13
CA PRO A 240 -6.44 3.69 -16.37
C PRO A 240 -7.88 4.00 -16.77
N LEU A 241 -8.13 5.25 -17.16
CA LEU A 241 -9.46 5.70 -17.58
C LEU A 241 -10.00 4.90 -18.77
N TYR A 242 -9.11 4.31 -19.57
CA TYR A 242 -9.41 3.40 -20.67
C TYR A 242 -10.42 2.30 -20.29
N PHE A 243 -10.29 1.67 -19.12
CA PHE A 243 -11.20 0.59 -18.70
C PHE A 243 -12.55 1.07 -18.15
N LEU A 244 -12.74 2.39 -18.10
CA LEU A 244 -13.86 3.06 -17.45
C LEU A 244 -14.66 3.95 -18.41
N GLU A 245 -14.41 3.84 -19.71
CA GLU A 245 -15.16 4.58 -20.71
C GLU A 245 -16.67 4.34 -20.55
N GLY A 246 -17.46 5.42 -20.53
CA GLY A 246 -18.90 5.37 -20.31
C GLY A 246 -19.37 4.98 -18.90
N SER A 247 -18.45 4.76 -17.95
CA SER A 247 -18.78 4.36 -16.57
C SER A 247 -18.85 5.55 -15.61
N SER A 248 -19.77 5.48 -14.65
CA SER A 248 -19.76 6.36 -13.47
C SER A 248 -18.73 5.85 -12.47
N VAL A 249 -17.89 6.75 -11.96
CA VAL A 249 -16.91 6.46 -10.91
C VAL A 249 -17.44 7.08 -9.63
N SER A 250 -17.53 6.29 -8.56
CA SER A 250 -17.87 6.75 -7.22
C SER A 250 -16.62 6.81 -6.35
N ALA A 251 -16.61 7.70 -5.36
CA ALA A 251 -15.61 7.73 -4.29
C ALA A 251 -16.01 6.85 -3.08
N THR A 252 -17.14 6.14 -3.15
CA THR A 252 -17.62 5.31 -2.04
C THR A 252 -16.93 3.94 -2.05
N PRO A 253 -16.16 3.57 -1.02
CA PRO A 253 -15.53 2.25 -0.93
C PRO A 253 -16.59 1.22 -0.51
N ASP A 254 -17.31 0.67 -1.49
CA ASP A 254 -18.24 -0.43 -1.24
C ASP A 254 -18.30 -1.38 -2.45
N VAL A 255 -18.51 -2.67 -2.17
CA VAL A 255 -18.53 -3.72 -3.20
C VAL A 255 -19.72 -3.49 -4.11
N GLY A 256 -19.43 -3.22 -5.38
CA GLY A 256 -20.45 -2.90 -6.37
C GLY A 256 -20.92 -1.45 -6.39
N ALA A 257 -20.29 -0.57 -5.59
CA ALA A 257 -20.49 0.87 -5.71
C ALA A 257 -19.38 1.56 -6.53
N SER A 258 -18.15 1.03 -6.46
CA SER A 258 -16.98 1.59 -7.14
C SER A 258 -16.50 0.70 -8.28
N ASN A 259 -16.21 1.33 -9.41
CA ASN A 259 -15.77 0.69 -10.65
C ASN A 259 -14.33 1.12 -10.97
N GLY A 260 -13.40 0.16 -10.92
CA GLY A 260 -12.01 0.35 -11.38
C GLY A 260 -11.71 -0.27 -12.73
N GLY A 261 -12.73 -0.72 -13.46
CA GLY A 261 -12.59 -1.28 -14.81
C GLY A 261 -12.12 -2.74 -14.81
N TYR A 262 -12.05 -3.38 -13.65
CA TYR A 262 -11.52 -4.75 -13.51
C TYR A 262 -12.37 -5.79 -14.26
N TRP A 263 -13.65 -5.51 -14.49
CA TRP A 263 -14.55 -6.35 -15.29
C TRP A 263 -14.31 -6.25 -16.80
N HIS A 264 -13.56 -5.25 -17.26
CA HIS A 264 -13.35 -5.01 -18.69
C HIS A 264 -12.70 -6.23 -19.35
N PRO A 265 -13.15 -6.68 -20.53
CA PRO A 265 -12.67 -7.93 -21.15
C PRO A 265 -11.17 -7.91 -21.48
N GLU A 266 -10.59 -6.73 -21.70
CA GLU A 266 -9.15 -6.58 -21.95
C GLU A 266 -8.32 -6.35 -20.68
N PHE A 267 -8.94 -6.26 -19.49
CA PHE A 267 -8.26 -5.89 -18.25
C PHE A 267 -7.11 -6.85 -17.92
N VAL A 268 -7.40 -8.16 -17.84
CA VAL A 268 -6.39 -9.18 -17.44
C VAL A 268 -5.18 -9.12 -18.36
N LYS A 269 -5.39 -9.25 -19.67
CA LYS A 269 -4.32 -9.22 -20.67
C LYS A 269 -3.49 -7.93 -20.58
N SER A 270 -4.15 -6.80 -20.36
CA SER A 270 -3.51 -5.49 -20.31
C SER A 270 -2.71 -5.29 -19.02
N PHE A 271 -3.29 -5.67 -17.88
CA PHE A 271 -2.64 -5.55 -16.57
C PHE A 271 -1.46 -6.52 -16.46
N VAL A 272 -1.60 -7.75 -16.94
CA VAL A 272 -0.50 -8.72 -17.01
C VAL A 272 0.63 -8.18 -17.90
N ASN A 273 0.33 -7.62 -19.08
CA ASN A 273 1.35 -6.99 -19.92
C ASN A 273 2.10 -5.86 -19.18
N TYR A 274 1.38 -5.02 -18.45
CA TYR A 274 1.98 -3.97 -17.63
C TYR A 274 2.86 -4.52 -16.50
N GLY A 275 2.39 -5.51 -15.75
CA GLY A 275 3.19 -6.15 -14.70
C GLY A 275 4.44 -6.85 -15.26
N LYS A 276 4.35 -7.49 -16.44
CA LYS A 276 5.51 -8.06 -17.15
C LYS A 276 6.55 -6.98 -17.51
N ILE A 277 6.11 -5.80 -17.94
CA ILE A 277 7.02 -4.64 -18.18
C ILE A 277 7.72 -4.25 -16.87
N LEU A 278 6.99 -4.05 -15.78
CA LEU A 278 7.59 -3.69 -14.49
C LEU A 278 8.62 -4.73 -14.03
N PHE A 279 8.25 -6.01 -14.06
CA PHE A 279 9.15 -7.08 -13.64
C PHE A 279 10.42 -7.12 -14.50
N THR A 280 10.29 -6.98 -15.82
CA THR A 280 11.45 -6.98 -16.74
C THR A 280 12.45 -5.87 -16.42
N HIS A 281 11.96 -4.72 -15.94
CA HIS A 281 12.81 -3.57 -15.66
C HIS A 281 13.35 -3.52 -14.22
N TYR A 282 12.64 -4.08 -13.25
CA TYR A 282 12.90 -3.80 -11.83
C TYR A 282 13.00 -5.04 -10.92
N ALA A 283 12.66 -6.24 -11.39
CA ALA A 283 12.65 -7.46 -10.57
C ALA A 283 14.04 -7.85 -10.02
N ASP A 284 15.11 -7.37 -10.65
CA ASP A 284 16.49 -7.59 -10.20
C ASP A 284 16.83 -6.87 -8.88
N ARG A 285 16.06 -5.83 -8.53
CA ARG A 285 16.32 -4.92 -7.41
C ARG A 285 15.18 -4.81 -6.42
N VAL A 286 13.96 -5.18 -6.81
CA VAL A 286 12.77 -5.11 -5.97
C VAL A 286 12.50 -6.45 -5.29
N PRO A 287 12.70 -6.56 -3.95
CA PRO A 287 12.53 -7.81 -3.22
C PRO A 287 11.08 -8.16 -2.90
N VAL A 288 10.14 -7.20 -2.92
CA VAL A 288 8.74 -7.42 -2.54
C VAL A 288 7.81 -6.71 -3.51
N TRP A 289 6.87 -7.46 -4.05
CA TRP A 289 5.90 -7.03 -5.03
C TRP A 289 4.48 -7.24 -4.51
N VAL A 290 3.65 -6.22 -4.65
CA VAL A 290 2.20 -6.28 -4.43
C VAL A 290 1.54 -6.04 -5.78
N THR A 291 0.78 -7.01 -6.30
CA THR A 291 0.11 -6.80 -7.59
C THR A 291 -1.05 -5.82 -7.44
N PHE A 292 -1.92 -6.02 -6.44
CA PHE A 292 -3.11 -5.21 -6.21
C PHE A 292 -3.14 -4.65 -4.79
N ASN A 293 -3.42 -3.36 -4.68
CA ASN A 293 -3.91 -2.76 -3.44
C ASN A 293 -5.42 -2.81 -3.37
N GLU A 294 -5.95 -3.41 -2.29
CA GLU A 294 -7.36 -3.35 -1.90
C GLU A 294 -8.35 -3.55 -3.08
N PRO A 295 -8.17 -4.59 -3.92
CA PRO A 295 -8.85 -4.69 -5.21
C PRO A 295 -10.37 -4.80 -5.11
N LEU A 296 -10.87 -5.29 -3.97
CA LEU A 296 -12.30 -5.48 -3.74
C LEU A 296 -13.08 -4.16 -3.87
N LEU A 297 -12.47 -3.04 -3.47
CA LEU A 297 -13.06 -1.70 -3.61
C LEU A 297 -13.33 -1.31 -5.06
N TYR A 298 -12.66 -1.94 -6.03
CA TYR A 298 -12.69 -1.56 -7.45
C TYR A 298 -13.19 -2.67 -8.39
N SER A 299 -13.39 -3.89 -7.88
CA SER A 299 -13.88 -5.02 -8.68
C SER A 299 -15.31 -4.84 -9.21
N PHE A 300 -16.16 -4.05 -8.56
CA PHE A 300 -17.58 -3.77 -8.90
C PHE A 300 -18.54 -4.99 -8.98
N ASN A 301 -18.09 -6.14 -9.47
CA ASN A 301 -18.89 -7.33 -9.67
C ASN A 301 -18.02 -8.60 -9.58
N PHE A 302 -18.64 -9.77 -9.77
CA PHE A 302 -17.91 -11.04 -9.76
C PHE A 302 -16.84 -11.13 -10.86
N THR A 303 -17.13 -10.66 -12.07
CA THR A 303 -16.16 -10.68 -13.18
C THR A 303 -14.89 -9.91 -12.82
N GLY A 304 -15.01 -8.74 -12.18
CA GLY A 304 -13.86 -7.98 -11.71
C GLY A 304 -13.10 -8.68 -10.58
N ILE A 305 -13.78 -9.38 -9.66
CA ILE A 305 -13.12 -10.22 -8.65
C ILE A 305 -12.33 -11.34 -9.34
N HIS A 306 -12.96 -12.06 -10.26
CA HIS A 306 -12.34 -13.16 -11.00
C HIS A 306 -11.13 -12.70 -11.82
N ASN A 307 -11.26 -11.57 -12.52
CA ASN A 307 -10.18 -10.99 -13.32
C ASN A 307 -8.97 -10.58 -12.46
N VAL A 308 -9.20 -10.06 -11.25
CA VAL A 308 -8.10 -9.76 -10.30
C VAL A 308 -7.38 -11.04 -9.89
N VAL A 309 -8.12 -12.09 -9.50
CA VAL A 309 -7.54 -13.39 -9.13
C VAL A 309 -6.73 -13.98 -10.29
N GLN A 310 -7.30 -13.98 -11.50
CA GLN A 310 -6.62 -14.49 -12.68
C GLN A 310 -5.35 -13.68 -13.00
N ALA A 311 -5.44 -12.36 -13.03
CA ALA A 311 -4.29 -11.52 -13.38
C ALA A 311 -3.16 -11.59 -12.35
N HIS A 312 -3.50 -11.75 -11.06
CA HIS A 312 -2.51 -12.00 -10.00
C HIS A 312 -1.78 -13.32 -10.23
N ALA A 313 -2.51 -14.43 -10.44
CA ALA A 313 -1.90 -15.74 -10.68
C ALA A 313 -1.02 -15.74 -11.95
N GLU A 314 -1.48 -15.13 -13.04
CA GLU A 314 -0.68 -15.00 -14.28
C GLU A 314 0.64 -14.24 -14.06
N LEU A 315 0.62 -13.17 -13.26
CA LEU A 315 1.84 -12.43 -12.91
C LEU A 315 2.76 -13.20 -11.98
N TYR A 316 2.21 -13.96 -11.03
CA TYR A 316 2.98 -14.81 -10.13
C TYR A 316 3.76 -15.89 -10.91
N HIS A 317 3.08 -16.63 -11.78
CA HIS A 317 3.75 -17.63 -12.65
C HIS A 317 4.80 -16.98 -13.55
N TYR A 318 4.49 -15.84 -14.15
CA TYR A 318 5.48 -15.13 -14.96
C TYR A 318 6.72 -14.76 -14.13
N TYR A 319 6.54 -14.19 -12.94
CA TYR A 319 7.66 -13.77 -12.09
C TYR A 319 8.55 -14.95 -11.69
N HIS A 320 7.97 -16.02 -11.16
CA HIS A 320 8.77 -17.14 -10.62
C HIS A 320 9.23 -18.14 -11.70
N GLU A 321 8.39 -18.46 -12.68
CA GLU A 321 8.65 -19.56 -13.62
C GLU A 321 9.27 -19.08 -14.92
N GLU A 322 8.80 -17.96 -15.48
CA GLU A 322 9.32 -17.43 -16.75
C GLU A 322 10.54 -16.52 -16.53
N LEU A 323 10.47 -15.61 -15.56
CA LEU A 323 11.52 -14.64 -15.27
C LEU A 323 12.59 -15.19 -14.31
N GLY A 324 12.24 -16.15 -13.45
CA GLY A 324 13.14 -16.69 -12.43
C GLY A 324 13.38 -15.73 -11.26
N GLY A 325 12.40 -14.87 -10.96
CA GLY A 325 12.40 -13.94 -9.85
C GLY A 325 12.51 -14.63 -8.49
N THR A 326 13.26 -14.01 -7.57
CA THR A 326 13.57 -14.58 -6.24
C THR A 326 12.98 -13.78 -5.08
N GLY A 327 12.38 -12.62 -5.36
CA GLY A 327 11.63 -11.84 -4.38
C GLY A 327 10.27 -12.45 -4.07
N LYS A 328 9.50 -11.74 -3.26
CA LYS A 328 8.15 -12.14 -2.85
C LYS A 328 7.10 -11.45 -3.70
N VAL A 329 6.07 -12.16 -4.12
CA VAL A 329 4.91 -11.61 -4.82
C VAL A 329 3.64 -11.92 -4.02
N GLY A 330 2.83 -10.89 -3.80
CA GLY A 330 1.54 -11.04 -3.13
C GLY A 330 0.55 -9.97 -3.53
N PHE A 331 -0.53 -9.86 -2.76
CA PHE A 331 -1.58 -8.86 -2.91
C PHE A 331 -1.95 -8.31 -1.54
N LYS A 332 -2.55 -7.12 -1.49
CA LYS A 332 -3.07 -6.53 -0.26
C LYS A 332 -4.58 -6.39 -0.36
N LEU A 333 -5.31 -6.82 0.66
CA LEU A 333 -6.76 -6.60 0.74
C LEU A 333 -7.09 -5.47 1.72
N ASN A 334 -8.22 -4.82 1.46
CA ASN A 334 -8.91 -4.02 2.45
C ASN A 334 -9.80 -4.95 3.27
N ASN A 335 -9.76 -4.83 4.59
CA ASN A 335 -10.81 -5.33 5.45
C ASN A 335 -10.61 -4.79 6.87
N ASN A 336 -11.66 -4.15 7.39
CA ASN A 336 -11.76 -3.93 8.82
C ASN A 336 -12.35 -5.19 9.43
N PHE A 337 -11.63 -5.85 10.33
CA PHE A 337 -12.02 -7.17 10.82
C PHE A 337 -13.45 -7.16 11.38
N GLY A 338 -14.33 -7.94 10.78
CA GLY A 338 -15.72 -8.06 11.22
C GLY A 338 -15.81 -8.90 12.48
N VAL A 339 -16.22 -8.29 13.59
CA VAL A 339 -16.44 -8.98 14.86
C VAL A 339 -17.93 -8.98 15.21
N PRO A 340 -18.48 -10.08 15.75
CA PRO A 340 -19.91 -10.14 16.06
C PRO A 340 -20.25 -9.13 17.16
N LYS A 341 -21.37 -8.41 16.98
CA LYS A 341 -21.89 -7.47 17.98
C LYS A 341 -22.05 -8.14 19.33
N ASN A 342 -22.78 -9.25 19.37
CA ASN A 342 -22.81 -10.12 20.52
C ASN A 342 -22.14 -11.47 20.19
N PRO A 343 -20.98 -11.80 20.79
CA PRO A 343 -20.32 -13.09 20.54
C PRO A 343 -21.06 -14.30 21.11
N GLU A 344 -22.12 -14.10 21.92
CA GLU A 344 -23.02 -15.17 22.38
C GLU A 344 -24.24 -15.34 21.47
N ASN A 345 -24.42 -14.46 20.47
CA ASN A 345 -25.52 -14.52 19.51
C ASN A 345 -25.06 -15.17 18.20
N GLN A 346 -25.59 -16.37 17.92
CA GLN A 346 -25.23 -17.12 16.71
C GLN A 346 -25.55 -16.35 15.42
N THR A 347 -26.58 -15.52 15.39
CA THR A 347 -26.91 -14.76 14.18
C THR A 347 -25.89 -13.64 13.91
N ASP A 348 -25.34 -13.02 14.95
CA ASP A 348 -24.28 -12.02 14.81
C ASP A 348 -22.93 -12.68 14.45
N ILE A 349 -22.65 -13.87 15.00
CA ILE A 349 -21.50 -14.69 14.59
C ILE A 349 -21.58 -15.03 13.10
N ASN A 350 -22.73 -15.51 12.63
CA ASN A 350 -22.92 -15.85 11.22
C ASN A 350 -22.78 -14.61 10.31
N ALA A 351 -23.25 -13.45 10.76
CA ALA A 351 -23.07 -12.20 10.05
C ALA A 351 -21.59 -11.79 9.95
N ALA A 352 -20.84 -11.85 11.05
CA ALA A 352 -19.41 -11.56 11.06
C ALA A 352 -18.62 -12.52 10.16
N ASN A 353 -18.92 -13.83 10.20
CA ASN A 353 -18.30 -14.82 9.32
C ASN A 353 -18.57 -14.51 7.85
N ARG A 354 -19.83 -14.26 7.49
CA ARG A 354 -20.20 -13.87 6.12
C ARG A 354 -19.46 -12.62 5.66
N PHE A 355 -19.40 -11.58 6.51
CA PHE A 355 -18.71 -10.33 6.19
C PHE A 355 -17.23 -10.57 5.87
N ASN A 356 -16.53 -11.33 6.70
CA ASN A 356 -15.12 -11.65 6.50
C ASN A 356 -14.91 -12.58 5.29
N GLU A 357 -15.72 -13.63 5.13
CA GLU A 357 -15.63 -14.57 4.01
C GLU A 357 -15.81 -13.90 2.65
N MET A 358 -16.81 -13.03 2.52
CA MET A 358 -17.10 -12.35 1.25
C MET A 358 -15.99 -11.40 0.81
N GLN A 359 -15.20 -10.88 1.75
CA GLN A 359 -14.11 -9.95 1.46
C GLN A 359 -12.78 -10.69 1.25
N LEU A 360 -12.45 -11.61 2.16
CA LEU A 360 -11.15 -12.26 2.21
C LEU A 360 -11.13 -13.53 1.37
N GLY A 361 -12.16 -14.38 1.51
CA GLY A 361 -12.26 -15.64 0.78
C GLY A 361 -12.45 -15.47 -0.72
N ALA A 362 -12.95 -14.30 -1.17
CA ALA A 362 -13.07 -13.96 -2.58
C ALA A 362 -11.73 -14.00 -3.34
N PHE A 363 -10.61 -13.77 -2.64
CA PHE A 363 -9.26 -13.79 -3.21
C PHE A 363 -8.38 -14.86 -2.55
N GLY A 364 -8.44 -14.96 -1.21
CA GLY A 364 -7.62 -15.87 -0.43
C GLY A 364 -7.88 -17.34 -0.71
N ASN A 365 -9.14 -17.76 -0.90
CA ASN A 365 -9.45 -19.16 -1.17
C ASN A 365 -8.75 -19.68 -2.44
N PRO A 366 -8.92 -19.06 -3.63
CA PRO A 366 -8.24 -19.54 -4.82
C PRO A 366 -6.71 -19.34 -4.74
N LEU A 367 -6.24 -18.17 -4.30
CA LEU A 367 -4.81 -17.81 -4.40
C LEU A 367 -3.93 -18.50 -3.34
N CYS A 368 -4.44 -18.65 -2.12
CA CYS A 368 -3.69 -19.27 -1.02
C CYS A 368 -3.91 -20.78 -0.93
N LEU A 369 -5.14 -21.23 -1.19
CA LEU A 369 -5.55 -22.61 -0.89
C LEU A 369 -5.86 -23.46 -2.12
N GLY A 370 -6.02 -22.85 -3.31
CA GLY A 370 -6.55 -23.58 -4.47
C GLY A 370 -8.00 -24.02 -4.29
N GLU A 371 -8.76 -23.27 -3.49
CA GLU A 371 -10.16 -23.58 -3.16
C GLU A 371 -11.15 -22.71 -3.94
N GLN A 372 -12.40 -23.17 -3.98
CA GLN A 372 -13.49 -22.42 -4.60
C GLN A 372 -13.74 -21.07 -3.92
N TYR A 373 -14.28 -20.13 -4.71
CA TYR A 373 -14.90 -18.93 -4.15
C TYR A 373 -15.93 -19.31 -3.06
N PRO A 374 -16.07 -18.52 -1.99
CA PRO A 374 -17.01 -18.81 -0.91
C PRO A 374 -18.44 -19.01 -1.43
N GLU A 375 -19.18 -19.96 -0.86
CA GLU A 375 -20.60 -20.15 -1.21
C GLU A 375 -21.43 -18.89 -0.96
N THR A 376 -21.07 -18.11 0.07
CA THR A 376 -21.67 -16.81 0.37
C THR A 376 -21.55 -15.84 -0.81
N LEU A 377 -20.42 -15.86 -1.53
CA LEU A 377 -20.21 -15.07 -2.73
C LEU A 377 -20.97 -15.68 -3.92
N LEU A 378 -20.79 -16.99 -4.18
CA LEU A 378 -21.37 -17.69 -5.33
C LEU A 378 -22.90 -17.60 -5.38
N ASN A 379 -23.55 -17.63 -4.21
CA ASN A 379 -25.00 -17.57 -4.10
C ASN A 379 -25.57 -16.14 -4.10
N THR A 380 -24.72 -15.12 -3.94
CA THR A 380 -25.17 -13.72 -3.78
C THR A 380 -24.88 -12.86 -5.01
N LEU A 381 -23.70 -13.00 -5.61
CA LEU A 381 -23.28 -12.12 -6.72
C LEU A 381 -23.81 -12.63 -8.07
N PRO A 382 -24.48 -11.78 -8.87
CA PRO A 382 -24.91 -12.13 -10.22
C PRO A 382 -23.75 -12.60 -11.08
N GLY A 383 -23.96 -13.68 -11.82
CA GLY A 383 -22.95 -14.24 -12.72
C GLY A 383 -21.78 -14.93 -12.02
N ALA A 384 -21.83 -15.10 -10.70
CA ALA A 384 -20.83 -15.86 -9.97
C ALA A 384 -20.80 -17.33 -10.40
N GLN A 385 -19.60 -17.85 -10.64
CA GLN A 385 -19.38 -19.19 -11.17
C GLN A 385 -18.25 -19.88 -10.42
N LYS A 386 -18.37 -21.21 -10.30
CA LYS A 386 -17.30 -22.05 -9.76
C LYS A 386 -16.13 -22.10 -10.73
N LEU A 387 -14.92 -22.17 -10.17
CA LEU A 387 -13.70 -22.45 -10.92
C LEU A 387 -13.70 -23.91 -11.39
N THR A 388 -13.10 -24.18 -12.55
CA THR A 388 -12.79 -25.53 -12.99
C THR A 388 -11.60 -26.10 -12.20
N GLU A 389 -11.41 -27.42 -12.22
CA GLU A 389 -10.26 -28.07 -11.57
C GLU A 389 -8.93 -27.50 -12.08
N ALA A 390 -8.78 -27.34 -13.39
CA ALA A 390 -7.59 -26.72 -13.99
C ALA A 390 -7.36 -25.26 -13.54
N GLN A 391 -8.42 -24.49 -13.29
CA GLN A 391 -8.28 -23.13 -12.77
C GLN A 391 -7.89 -23.12 -11.29
N LEU A 392 -8.43 -24.04 -10.49
CA LEU A 392 -8.03 -24.18 -9.08
C LEU A 392 -6.55 -24.56 -8.97
N ASP A 393 -6.11 -25.55 -9.75
CA ASP A 393 -4.70 -25.98 -9.79
C ASP A 393 -3.78 -24.85 -10.25
N TYR A 394 -4.20 -24.05 -11.23
CA TYR A 394 -3.44 -22.90 -11.72
C TYR A 394 -3.37 -21.75 -10.70
N MET A 395 -4.43 -21.51 -9.92
CA MET A 395 -4.47 -20.40 -8.96
C MET A 395 -3.85 -20.76 -7.61
N ALA A 396 -3.77 -22.04 -7.27
CA ALA A 396 -3.31 -22.51 -5.97
C ALA A 396 -1.87 -22.09 -5.65
N ASN A 397 -1.64 -21.60 -4.43
CA ASN A 397 -0.33 -21.22 -3.92
C ASN A 397 0.41 -20.18 -4.80
N THR A 398 -0.34 -19.26 -5.41
CA THR A 398 0.22 -18.20 -6.26
C THR A 398 0.48 -16.90 -5.49
N THR A 399 0.84 -17.00 -4.21
CA THR A 399 1.18 -15.85 -3.38
C THR A 399 2.17 -16.23 -2.27
N ASP A 400 3.18 -15.40 -2.03
CA ASP A 400 4.18 -15.59 -0.97
C ASP A 400 3.74 -15.03 0.39
N PHE A 401 2.79 -14.09 0.38
CA PHE A 401 2.22 -13.49 1.57
C PHE A 401 0.75 -13.10 1.34
N PHE A 402 -0.03 -13.08 2.41
CA PHE A 402 -1.36 -12.50 2.43
C PHE A 402 -1.25 -11.08 2.99
N GLY A 403 -1.34 -10.09 2.11
CA GLY A 403 -1.32 -8.68 2.52
C GLY A 403 -2.68 -8.24 3.03
N ILE A 404 -2.68 -7.51 4.14
CA ILE A 404 -3.87 -6.92 4.71
C ILE A 404 -3.60 -5.51 5.21
N ASP A 405 -4.59 -4.63 5.07
CA ASP A 405 -4.54 -3.23 5.53
C ASP A 405 -5.50 -3.02 6.73
N PRO A 406 -5.14 -3.52 7.93
CA PRO A 406 -6.04 -3.62 9.06
C PRO A 406 -6.05 -2.32 9.88
N TYR A 407 -6.71 -1.29 9.38
CA TYR A 407 -6.79 0.00 10.09
C TYR A 407 -7.62 -0.09 11.37
N THR A 408 -8.75 -0.79 11.34
CA THR A 408 -9.65 -0.90 12.50
C THR A 408 -10.45 -2.20 12.46
N ALA A 409 -11.21 -2.47 13.52
CA ALA A 409 -12.29 -3.45 13.50
C ALA A 409 -13.64 -2.81 13.12
N THR A 410 -14.58 -3.65 12.68
CA THR A 410 -15.99 -3.29 12.46
C THR A 410 -16.86 -4.23 13.29
N VAL A 411 -17.84 -3.68 14.00
CA VAL A 411 -18.85 -4.47 14.71
C VAL A 411 -19.94 -4.88 13.73
N VAL A 412 -20.23 -6.17 13.65
CA VAL A 412 -21.12 -6.75 12.66
C VAL A 412 -22.30 -7.44 13.35
N SER A 413 -23.51 -7.17 12.88
CA SER A 413 -24.71 -7.88 13.31
C SER A 413 -25.58 -8.27 12.12
N ALA A 414 -26.55 -9.15 12.36
CA ALA A 414 -27.49 -9.56 11.33
C ALA A 414 -28.28 -8.35 10.78
N PRO A 415 -28.57 -8.32 9.46
CA PRO A 415 -29.37 -7.25 8.89
C PRO A 415 -30.85 -7.40 9.32
N PRO A 416 -31.61 -6.30 9.39
CA PRO A 416 -33.06 -6.39 9.53
C PRO A 416 -33.67 -7.28 8.43
N GLY A 417 -34.52 -8.24 8.81
CA GLY A 417 -35.14 -9.18 7.87
C GLY A 417 -34.28 -10.40 7.48
N GLY A 418 -33.05 -10.49 8.00
CA GLY A 418 -32.18 -11.65 7.86
C GLY A 418 -31.32 -11.69 6.59
N ILE A 419 -30.20 -12.41 6.67
CA ILE A 419 -29.18 -12.50 5.61
C ILE A 419 -29.78 -13.03 4.31
N GLU A 420 -30.56 -14.12 4.36
CA GLU A 420 -31.10 -14.78 3.16
C GLU A 420 -32.06 -13.89 2.36
N THR A 421 -32.88 -13.10 3.05
CA THR A 421 -33.79 -12.16 2.41
C THR A 421 -33.02 -11.06 1.69
N CYS A 422 -31.99 -10.50 2.34
CA CYS A 422 -31.13 -9.51 1.72
C CYS A 422 -30.34 -10.07 0.53
N ALA A 423 -29.79 -11.29 0.65
CA ALA A 423 -28.95 -11.89 -0.40
C ALA A 423 -29.72 -12.18 -1.70
N LYS A 424 -31.05 -12.29 -1.64
CA LYS A 424 -31.94 -12.42 -2.81
C LYS A 424 -32.33 -11.07 -3.45
N GLN A 425 -31.89 -9.96 -2.88
CA GLN A 425 -32.14 -8.61 -3.38
C GLN A 425 -30.93 -8.11 -4.18
N ASN A 426 -30.78 -6.80 -4.35
CA ASN A 426 -29.66 -6.16 -5.04
C ASN A 426 -29.41 -4.77 -4.44
N MET A 427 -28.29 -4.16 -4.81
CA MET A 427 -27.86 -2.84 -4.32
C MET A 427 -28.92 -1.73 -4.50
N SER A 428 -29.72 -1.77 -5.57
CA SER A 428 -30.76 -0.75 -5.82
C SER A 428 -31.98 -0.85 -4.89
N THR A 429 -32.13 -2.00 -4.22
CA THR A 429 -33.28 -2.32 -3.34
C THR A 429 -32.90 -2.42 -1.88
N ASN A 430 -31.66 -2.79 -1.58
CA ASN A 430 -31.15 -2.90 -0.23
C ASN A 430 -29.67 -2.49 -0.18
N SER A 431 -29.37 -1.41 0.55
CA SER A 431 -28.03 -0.87 0.69
C SER A 431 -27.07 -1.74 1.50
N LEU A 432 -27.57 -2.80 2.15
CA LEU A 432 -26.71 -3.78 2.84
C LEU A 432 -26.21 -4.87 1.89
N TYR A 433 -26.81 -5.02 0.71
CA TYR A 433 -26.30 -5.92 -0.33
C TYR A 433 -24.91 -5.44 -0.81
N PRO A 434 -23.92 -6.32 -1.06
CA PRO A 434 -24.00 -7.77 -1.05
C PRO A 434 -23.65 -8.43 0.29
N TYR A 435 -23.01 -7.69 1.21
CA TYR A 435 -22.57 -8.25 2.49
C TYR A 435 -23.73 -8.76 3.32
N CYS A 436 -24.87 -8.08 3.25
CA CYS A 436 -26.09 -8.39 3.97
C CYS A 436 -25.84 -8.49 5.46
N VAL A 437 -25.20 -7.46 6.02
CA VAL A 437 -24.92 -7.29 7.44
C VAL A 437 -25.10 -5.84 7.85
N THR A 438 -25.38 -5.61 9.12
CA THR A 438 -25.31 -4.28 9.72
C THR A 438 -23.89 -4.07 10.23
N GLN A 439 -23.28 -2.94 9.86
CA GLN A 439 -21.95 -2.54 10.32
C GLN A 439 -22.07 -1.36 11.29
N GLU A 440 -21.39 -1.45 12.42
CA GLU A 440 -21.41 -0.47 13.51
C GLU A 440 -20.01 -0.29 14.10
N THR A 441 -19.83 0.76 14.91
CA THR A 441 -18.57 1.05 15.63
C THR A 441 -18.77 1.06 17.14
N THR A 442 -19.91 0.57 17.62
CA THR A 442 -20.26 0.47 19.04
C THR A 442 -20.50 -0.96 19.47
N ASN A 443 -20.11 -1.31 20.69
CA ASN A 443 -20.40 -2.60 21.31
C ASN A 443 -21.86 -2.72 21.79
N ILE A 444 -22.23 -3.86 22.38
CA ILE A 444 -23.59 -4.13 22.90
C ILE A 444 -24.06 -3.18 24.00
N TYR A 445 -23.15 -2.44 24.64
CA TYR A 445 -23.45 -1.48 25.69
C TYR A 445 -23.53 -0.04 25.15
N GLY A 446 -23.35 0.16 23.84
CA GLY A 446 -23.40 1.48 23.20
C GLY A 446 -22.11 2.29 23.33
N TRP A 447 -21.00 1.69 23.77
CA TRP A 447 -19.68 2.34 23.77
C TRP A 447 -18.98 2.12 22.45
N ASP A 448 -18.27 3.15 21.97
CA ASP A 448 -17.35 3.01 20.83
C ASP A 448 -16.30 1.94 21.09
N ILE A 449 -15.91 1.22 20.03
CA ILE A 449 -14.93 0.12 20.11
C ILE A 449 -13.49 0.58 20.38
N GLY A 450 -13.23 1.88 20.31
CA GLY A 450 -11.92 2.47 20.54
C GLY A 450 -11.96 3.99 20.53
N TYR A 451 -10.78 4.60 20.59
CA TYR A 451 -10.63 6.05 20.40
C TYR A 451 -10.71 6.39 18.90
N ARG A 452 -11.65 7.27 18.52
CA ARG A 452 -11.92 7.62 17.11
C ARG A 452 -10.93 8.64 16.56
N SER A 453 -10.53 8.46 15.32
CA SER A 453 -9.68 9.36 14.55
C SER A 453 -10.47 10.48 13.85
N GLN A 454 -9.79 11.29 13.02
CA GLN A 454 -10.42 12.22 12.08
C GLN A 454 -11.33 11.49 11.07
N SER A 455 -10.97 10.26 10.70
CA SER A 455 -11.66 9.46 9.70
C SER A 455 -12.42 8.28 10.35
N TYR A 456 -12.56 7.17 9.64
CA TYR A 456 -13.28 5.97 10.09
C TYR A 456 -12.48 5.12 11.10
N VAL A 457 -11.20 5.41 11.29
CA VAL A 457 -10.27 4.56 12.07
C VAL A 457 -10.49 4.72 13.58
N TYR A 458 -10.54 3.60 14.29
CA TYR A 458 -10.52 3.55 15.76
C TYR A 458 -9.26 2.81 16.24
N ILE A 459 -8.70 3.22 17.38
CA ILE A 459 -7.61 2.49 18.03
C ILE A 459 -8.15 1.17 18.59
N THR A 460 -7.94 0.06 17.87
CA THR A 460 -8.54 -1.27 18.15
C THR A 460 -7.53 -2.43 18.22
N PRO A 461 -6.41 -2.29 18.96
CA PRO A 461 -5.25 -3.20 18.87
C PRO A 461 -5.55 -4.66 19.22
N LYS A 462 -6.43 -4.92 20.20
CA LYS A 462 -6.81 -6.31 20.54
C LYS A 462 -7.54 -7.03 19.41
N TYR A 463 -8.33 -6.29 18.63
CA TYR A 463 -9.03 -6.84 17.48
C TYR A 463 -8.05 -7.13 16.33
N LEU A 464 -6.99 -6.33 16.17
CA LEU A 464 -5.89 -6.64 15.25
C LEU A 464 -5.29 -8.02 15.56
N ARG A 465 -4.93 -8.30 16.82
CA ARG A 465 -4.37 -9.63 17.20
C ARG A 465 -5.29 -10.77 16.81
N SER A 466 -6.58 -10.66 17.15
CA SER A 466 -7.59 -11.66 16.73
C SER A 466 -7.68 -11.79 15.22
N TYR A 467 -7.52 -10.69 14.49
CA TYR A 467 -7.58 -10.70 13.04
C TYR A 467 -6.37 -11.39 12.41
N LEU A 468 -5.16 -11.08 12.87
CA LEU A 468 -3.92 -11.73 12.43
C LEU A 468 -3.99 -13.25 12.68
N TYR A 469 -4.52 -13.66 13.84
CA TYR A 469 -4.78 -15.06 14.14
C TYR A 469 -5.79 -15.69 13.16
N TYR A 470 -6.90 -15.01 12.86
CA TYR A 470 -7.88 -15.48 11.89
C TYR A 470 -7.26 -15.69 10.51
N LEU A 471 -6.55 -14.68 9.98
CA LEU A 471 -5.93 -14.75 8.65
C LEU A 471 -4.95 -15.92 8.53
N TRP A 472 -4.05 -16.06 9.50
CA TRP A 472 -3.07 -17.15 9.51
C TRP A 472 -3.71 -18.52 9.61
N ASN A 473 -4.75 -18.67 10.43
CA ASN A 473 -5.41 -19.97 10.59
C ASN A 473 -6.31 -20.35 9.42
N THR A 474 -6.85 -19.37 8.71
CA THR A 474 -7.71 -19.58 7.54
C THR A 474 -6.89 -19.85 6.29
N PHE A 475 -5.89 -19.00 5.98
CA PHE A 475 -5.19 -19.06 4.69
C PHE A 475 -3.83 -19.76 4.75
N ARG A 476 -3.25 -19.91 5.95
CA ARG A 476 -1.93 -20.57 6.17
C ARG A 476 -0.78 -19.95 5.34
N THR A 477 -0.93 -18.68 4.99
CA THR A 477 0.04 -17.87 4.26
C THR A 477 0.59 -16.79 5.19
N PRO A 478 1.90 -16.46 5.17
CA PRO A 478 2.47 -15.40 5.99
C PRO A 478 1.68 -14.09 5.84
N VAL A 479 1.33 -13.45 6.95
CA VAL A 479 0.51 -12.23 6.93
C VAL A 479 1.42 -11.01 6.84
N LEU A 480 1.21 -10.16 5.84
CA LEU A 480 1.87 -8.86 5.72
C LEU A 480 0.89 -7.77 6.13
N ILE A 481 1.21 -6.99 7.18
CA ILE A 481 0.44 -5.78 7.50
C ILE A 481 0.88 -4.72 6.49
N GLY A 482 0.17 -4.66 5.37
CA GLY A 482 0.57 -3.90 4.20
C GLY A 482 0.37 -2.39 4.39
N GLU A 483 -0.61 -1.97 5.19
CA GLU A 483 -0.82 -0.62 5.69
C GLU A 483 -1.48 -0.61 7.07
N PHE A 484 -1.06 0.32 7.92
CA PHE A 484 -1.79 0.70 9.13
C PHE A 484 -1.43 2.15 9.51
N GLY A 485 -2.41 2.94 9.92
CA GLY A 485 -2.24 4.37 10.16
C GLY A 485 -3.38 5.02 10.93
N PHE A 486 -3.14 6.23 11.45
CA PHE A 486 -4.12 6.92 12.29
C PHE A 486 -4.12 8.43 12.07
N PRO A 487 -5.16 9.03 11.48
CA PRO A 487 -5.24 10.46 11.28
C PRO A 487 -5.79 11.14 12.53
N VAL A 488 -4.97 11.90 13.24
CA VAL A 488 -5.37 12.55 14.50
C VAL A 488 -6.52 13.54 14.24
N TYR A 489 -7.52 13.52 15.13
CA TYR A 489 -8.71 14.37 15.02
C TYR A 489 -8.35 15.86 14.96
N ALA A 490 -8.85 16.52 13.91
CA ALA A 490 -8.65 17.93 13.57
C ALA A 490 -7.17 18.36 13.50
N GLU A 491 -6.23 17.45 13.21
CA GLU A 491 -4.79 17.77 13.20
C GLU A 491 -4.44 18.88 12.20
N SER A 492 -5.07 18.88 11.02
CA SER A 492 -4.84 19.88 9.96
C SER A 492 -5.20 21.31 10.34
N GLU A 493 -6.00 21.49 11.39
CA GLU A 493 -6.45 22.80 11.89
C GLU A 493 -5.55 23.34 13.02
N ARG A 494 -4.58 22.54 13.48
CA ARG A 494 -3.71 22.90 14.60
C ARG A 494 -2.47 23.64 14.15
N GLU A 495 -1.86 24.36 15.09
CA GLU A 495 -0.53 24.93 14.89
C GLU A 495 0.52 23.81 14.72
N LEU A 496 1.60 24.09 13.99
CA LEU A 496 2.63 23.09 13.67
C LEU A 496 3.16 22.38 14.93
N GLN A 497 3.37 23.11 16.03
CA GLN A 497 3.86 22.55 17.29
C GLN A 497 2.95 21.46 17.88
N ASP A 498 1.64 21.56 17.63
CA ASP A 498 0.65 20.58 18.10
C ASP A 498 0.48 19.44 17.09
N GLN A 499 0.71 19.69 15.80
CA GLN A 499 0.74 18.64 14.76
C GLN A 499 1.95 17.71 14.93
N VAL A 500 3.12 18.24 15.32
CA VAL A 500 4.33 17.43 15.51
C VAL A 500 4.34 16.66 16.83
N PHE A 501 3.47 17.00 17.79
CA PHE A 501 3.31 16.28 19.06
C PHE A 501 2.02 15.42 19.07
N ASP A 502 1.99 14.44 18.18
CA ASP A 502 0.82 13.66 17.79
C ASP A 502 0.64 12.35 18.61
N SER A 503 0.62 12.45 19.93
CA SER A 503 0.55 11.28 20.83
C SER A 503 -0.55 10.24 20.50
N PRO A 504 -1.77 10.59 20.02
CA PRO A 504 -2.76 9.56 19.64
C PRO A 504 -2.28 8.66 18.48
N ARG A 505 -1.49 9.20 17.54
CA ARG A 505 -0.88 8.41 16.46
C ARG A 505 0.23 7.51 16.99
N SER A 506 1.06 8.00 17.91
CA SER A 506 2.02 7.15 18.64
C SER A 506 1.31 5.99 19.34
N GLN A 507 0.24 6.26 20.10
CA GLN A 507 -0.52 5.23 20.82
C GLN A 507 -1.08 4.17 19.87
N TYR A 508 -1.58 4.57 18.71
CA TYR A 508 -2.04 3.64 17.68
C TYR A 508 -0.92 2.70 17.22
N TYR A 509 0.20 3.25 16.72
CA TYR A 509 1.30 2.46 16.18
C TYR A 509 1.88 1.50 17.22
N LEU A 510 2.18 2.01 18.42
CA LEU A 510 2.78 1.21 19.47
C LEU A 510 1.85 0.10 19.96
N SER A 511 0.55 0.39 20.12
CA SER A 511 -0.40 -0.62 20.58
C SER A 511 -0.66 -1.70 19.52
N TYR A 512 -0.72 -1.33 18.24
CA TYR A 512 -0.87 -2.28 17.13
C TYR A 512 0.34 -3.20 17.05
N LEU A 513 1.55 -2.65 17.04
CA LEU A 513 2.78 -3.45 16.97
C LEU A 513 2.99 -4.32 18.23
N SER A 514 2.58 -3.85 19.41
CA SER A 514 2.60 -4.68 20.63
C SER A 514 1.69 -5.90 20.49
N GLU A 515 0.48 -5.73 19.93
CA GLU A 515 -0.45 -6.84 19.68
C GLU A 515 0.00 -7.71 18.49
N THR A 516 0.71 -7.17 17.51
CA THR A 516 1.40 -7.95 16.46
C THR A 516 2.46 -8.87 17.06
N LEU A 517 3.31 -8.37 17.97
CA LEU A 517 4.32 -9.20 18.64
C LEU A 517 3.68 -10.31 19.46
N LYS A 518 2.57 -10.04 20.16
CA LYS A 518 1.82 -11.08 20.86
C LYS A 518 1.22 -12.10 19.89
N ALA A 519 0.70 -11.68 18.74
CA ALA A 519 0.22 -12.60 17.71
C ALA A 519 1.33 -13.55 17.25
N ILE A 520 2.56 -13.03 17.06
CA ILE A 520 3.73 -13.83 16.69
C ILE A 520 4.09 -14.83 17.79
N TRP A 521 4.32 -14.34 19.01
CA TRP A 521 4.96 -15.14 20.07
C TRP A 521 3.99 -15.94 20.93
N GLU A 522 2.78 -15.44 21.15
CA GLU A 522 1.79 -16.11 21.99
C GLU A 522 0.82 -16.96 21.15
N ASP A 523 0.49 -16.51 19.93
CA ASP A 523 -0.52 -17.19 19.09
C ASP A 523 0.08 -17.98 17.91
N GLY A 524 1.39 -17.89 17.68
CA GLY A 524 2.09 -18.62 16.61
C GLY A 524 1.73 -18.15 15.20
N VAL A 525 1.37 -16.88 15.05
CA VAL A 525 1.07 -16.25 13.75
C VAL A 525 2.36 -15.88 13.04
N HIS A 526 2.52 -16.29 11.79
CA HIS A 526 3.62 -15.80 10.96
C HIS A 526 3.24 -14.43 10.38
N VAL A 527 3.71 -13.35 11.03
CA VAL A 527 3.60 -11.98 10.50
C VAL A 527 4.92 -11.59 9.84
N ALA A 528 4.89 -11.38 8.52
CA ALA A 528 6.07 -11.14 7.69
C ALA A 528 6.59 -9.69 7.74
N GLY A 529 5.76 -8.74 8.16
CA GLY A 529 6.14 -7.32 8.19
C GLY A 529 4.98 -6.39 8.48
N ALA A 530 5.29 -5.12 8.67
CA ALA A 530 4.32 -4.05 8.88
C ALA A 530 4.79 -2.73 8.28
N PHE A 531 3.90 -2.07 7.51
CA PHE A 531 4.19 -0.83 6.82
C PHE A 531 3.29 0.29 7.32
N ALA A 532 3.89 1.32 7.90
CA ALA A 532 3.16 2.47 8.41
C ALA A 532 2.60 3.31 7.25
N TRP A 533 1.26 3.42 7.18
CA TRP A 533 0.58 4.40 6.34
C TRP A 533 0.41 5.71 7.13
N SER A 534 1.02 6.82 6.73
CA SER A 534 1.94 6.97 5.61
C SER A 534 3.18 7.75 5.99
N PHE A 535 4.17 7.73 5.10
CA PHE A 535 5.46 8.38 5.38
C PHE A 535 5.36 9.90 5.55
N ALA A 536 4.33 10.54 4.99
CA ALA A 536 4.06 11.97 5.08
C ALA A 536 2.58 12.26 4.81
N ASP A 537 2.05 13.35 5.38
CA ASP A 537 0.68 13.76 5.15
C ASP A 537 0.45 13.91 3.66
N ASN A 538 -0.61 13.33 3.11
CA ASN A 538 -0.79 13.21 1.66
C ASN A 538 -2.21 13.58 1.21
N TRP A 539 -2.52 13.34 -0.07
CA TRP A 539 -3.85 13.54 -0.63
C TRP A 539 -4.72 12.27 -0.43
N GLU A 540 -5.66 12.32 0.51
CA GLU A 540 -6.57 11.22 0.79
C GLU A 540 -7.84 11.34 -0.08
N PHE A 541 -7.67 11.09 -1.38
CA PHE A 541 -8.77 11.00 -2.36
C PHE A 541 -9.67 12.26 -2.46
N GLY A 542 -9.06 13.44 -2.30
CA GLY A 542 -9.76 14.73 -2.30
C GLY A 542 -9.82 15.40 -0.94
N ASP A 543 -9.31 14.74 0.09
CA ASP A 543 -9.20 15.27 1.45
C ASP A 543 -7.73 15.48 1.86
N TYR A 544 -7.43 16.66 2.40
CA TYR A 544 -6.14 16.97 3.03
C TYR A 544 -6.26 17.13 4.55
N ALA A 545 -7.48 17.08 5.11
CA ALA A 545 -7.72 17.16 6.54
C ALA A 545 -7.41 15.85 7.26
N SER A 546 -7.60 14.71 6.60
CA SER A 546 -7.19 13.39 7.09
C SER A 546 -5.67 13.20 7.01
N GLN A 547 -4.94 13.80 7.95
CA GLN A 547 -3.48 13.72 8.03
C GLN A 547 -3.00 12.36 8.53
N PHE A 548 -2.76 11.38 7.66
CA PHE A 548 -2.23 10.06 8.06
C PHE A 548 -0.71 10.02 8.29
N GLY A 549 0.01 11.04 7.86
CA GLY A 549 1.46 11.00 7.79
C GLY A 549 2.13 11.01 9.16
N ILE A 550 3.25 10.30 9.25
CA ILE A 550 4.23 10.44 10.36
C ILE A 550 5.15 11.66 10.18
N GLN A 551 4.94 12.43 9.10
CA GLN A 551 5.55 13.72 8.83
C GLN A 551 4.48 14.71 8.38
N VAL A 552 4.56 15.96 8.86
CA VAL A 552 3.77 17.08 8.33
C VAL A 552 4.30 17.45 6.96
N VAL A 553 3.41 17.84 6.03
CA VAL A 553 3.79 18.48 4.76
C VAL A 553 3.25 19.91 4.74
N ASN A 554 4.13 20.89 4.65
CA ASN A 554 3.72 22.28 4.40
C ASN A 554 3.18 22.39 2.97
N ARG A 555 1.89 22.63 2.81
CA ARG A 555 1.24 22.65 1.48
C ARG A 555 1.61 23.87 0.61
N THR A 556 2.33 24.85 1.16
CA THR A 556 2.84 26.01 0.42
C THR A 556 4.30 25.83 -0.01
N THR A 557 5.16 25.33 0.89
CA THR A 557 6.60 25.18 0.61
C THR A 557 7.01 23.76 0.23
N LEU A 558 6.13 22.78 0.49
CA LEU A 558 6.38 21.34 0.39
C LEU A 558 7.48 20.81 1.30
N GLU A 559 7.89 21.58 2.31
CA GLU A 559 8.80 21.10 3.34
C GLU A 559 8.11 20.05 4.23
N ARG A 560 8.91 19.07 4.68
CA ARG A 560 8.47 18.01 5.59
C ARG A 560 8.99 18.27 7.00
N VAL A 561 8.20 17.94 8.01
CA VAL A 561 8.61 18.03 9.43
C VAL A 561 8.26 16.72 10.13
N TYR A 562 9.20 16.14 10.86
CA TYR A 562 8.97 14.89 11.60
C TYR A 562 7.93 15.08 12.71
N LYS A 563 7.02 14.13 12.84
CA LYS A 563 6.10 14.05 13.99
C LYS A 563 6.64 13.09 15.05
N LYS A 564 6.18 13.25 16.29
CA LYS A 564 6.53 12.40 17.42
C LYS A 564 6.27 10.92 17.15
N SER A 565 5.19 10.59 16.46
CA SER A 565 4.87 9.20 16.11
C SER A 565 5.95 8.51 15.30
N PHE A 566 6.71 9.23 14.46
CA PHE A 566 7.79 8.64 13.68
C PHE A 566 8.94 8.21 14.59
N PHE A 567 9.36 9.08 15.52
CA PHE A 567 10.38 8.74 16.51
C PHE A 567 9.94 7.54 17.35
N ASP A 568 8.70 7.54 17.84
CA ASP A 568 8.21 6.48 18.72
C ASP A 568 8.13 5.13 18.00
N VAL A 569 7.61 5.09 16.77
CA VAL A 569 7.45 3.81 16.05
C VAL A 569 8.82 3.22 15.65
N VAL A 570 9.76 4.06 15.22
CA VAL A 570 11.13 3.62 14.92
C VAL A 570 11.85 3.18 16.19
N ASP A 571 11.78 3.93 17.28
CA ASP A 571 12.39 3.56 18.58
C ASP A 571 11.81 2.23 19.08
N PHE A 572 10.50 2.04 18.96
CA PHE A 572 9.83 0.80 19.34
C PHE A 572 10.34 -0.41 18.57
N VAL A 573 10.41 -0.30 17.24
CA VAL A 573 10.84 -1.39 16.35
C VAL A 573 12.34 -1.64 16.50
N GLY A 574 13.14 -0.58 16.54
CA GLY A 574 14.60 -0.64 16.70
C GLY A 574 15.04 -1.25 18.02
N ALA A 575 14.36 -0.89 19.12
CA ALA A 575 14.62 -1.49 20.44
C ALA A 575 14.25 -2.98 20.53
N ARG A 576 13.60 -3.54 19.49
CA ARG A 576 13.09 -4.92 19.41
C ARG A 576 13.61 -5.65 18.17
N ASN A 577 14.79 -5.25 17.66
CA ASN A 577 15.48 -5.86 16.52
C ASN A 577 14.71 -5.88 15.18
N GLY A 578 13.62 -5.14 15.04
CA GLY A 578 12.76 -5.20 13.85
C GLY A 578 13.15 -4.30 12.68
N LEU A 579 14.27 -3.59 12.78
CA LEU A 579 14.76 -2.72 11.70
C LEU A 579 15.65 -3.46 10.68
N GLY A 580 16.11 -4.67 11.00
CA GLY A 580 16.82 -5.53 10.04
C GLY A 580 18.15 -4.99 9.51
N TYR A 581 18.95 -4.32 10.36
CA TYR A 581 20.31 -3.85 10.06
C TYR A 581 21.39 -4.64 10.79
#